data_AF-A0A9D4R6J8-F1
#
_entry.id   AF-A0A9D4R6J8-F1
#
_cell.length_a   1.000
_cell.length_b   1.000
_cell.length_c   1.000
_cell.angle_alpha   90.00
_cell.angle_beta   90.00
_cell.angle_gamma   90.00
#
_symmetry.space_group_name_H-M   'P 1'
#
loop_
_entity.id
_entity.type
_entity.pdbx_description
1 polymer ?
#
loop_
_entity_poly.entity_id
_entity_poly.type
_entity_poly.pdbx_seq_one_letter_code
_entity_poly.pdbx_strand_id
1 'polypeptide(L)'
;VYNPRIRVESLLVTAISKASAQQRAGRAGRTKPGKCFRLYTEKAFKQEMQENTYPEILRSNLGSVVLQLKKLGIDDLVHFDFMDPPAPETLMRALELLNYLAALDDNGDLTELGSMMAEFPLDPQLAKMVIASTDFSCSNEILSITAMLSVPQCFVRPTELRKVADECKMRFAHIDGDHLTLLNVYHAFKQNQEDPQWCYDNFINFRSLKSADNVRQQLARIMDRFNLKRSSTDFTSRDYYINIRKALVCGFFMQIAHLERTGHYLTVKDNQIVQLHPSTCLDHKPEWVLYNEFVLTTKNYIRTVTDVKPEWLIQIAPQYYEMSNFPLCCRLIQIAPQYYEMSNFPLCCRLIQIAPQYYEMSNFPLCCRLIQIAPQYYEMSNFPLCCRLIQIAPQYYEMSNFPLCCRLIQIAPQYYEMSNFPLCEAKRQLERIIAKLQSKGYTE
;
A
#
# COMPACT_ATOMS: atom_id res chain seq x y z
N VAL A 1 7.30 -7.14 15.21
CA VAL A 1 6.88 -6.03 16.08
C VAL A 1 5.90 -5.21 15.29
N TYR A 2 4.72 -5.00 15.84
CA TYR A 2 3.64 -4.25 15.22
C TYR A 2 3.46 -2.89 15.90
N ASN A 3 3.37 -1.83 15.11
CA ASN A 3 3.00 -0.51 15.59
C ASN A 3 1.57 -0.17 15.14
N PRO A 4 0.58 -0.13 16.06
CA PRO A 4 -0.84 0.07 15.70
C PRO A 4 -1.14 1.46 15.14
N ARG A 5 -0.31 2.47 15.42
CA ARG A 5 -0.53 3.83 14.92
C ARG A 5 -0.17 3.98 13.46
N ILE A 6 0.87 3.28 13.04
CA ILE A 6 1.37 3.34 11.67
C ILE A 6 1.05 2.08 10.87
N ARG A 7 0.32 1.12 11.47
CA ARG A 7 -0.12 -0.13 10.85
C ARG A 7 1.00 -0.96 10.22
N VAL A 8 2.22 -0.78 10.70
CA VAL A 8 3.41 -1.47 10.19
C VAL A 8 3.78 -2.63 11.09
N GLU A 9 3.91 -3.80 10.48
CA GLU A 9 4.56 -4.96 11.05
C GLU A 9 5.94 -5.14 10.42
N SER A 10 6.98 -5.26 11.26
CA SER A 10 8.34 -5.55 10.80
C SER A 10 9.06 -6.47 11.77
N LEU A 11 9.96 -7.28 11.22
CA LEU A 11 10.94 -8.03 11.99
C LEU A 11 12.06 -7.08 12.43
N LEU A 12 12.30 -7.01 13.74
CA LEU A 12 13.31 -6.13 14.35
C LEU A 12 14.23 -6.94 15.25
N VAL A 13 15.52 -6.62 15.20
CA VAL A 13 16.50 -7.14 16.15
C VAL A 13 16.43 -6.27 17.40
N THR A 14 16.02 -6.86 18.52
CA THR A 14 15.93 -6.17 19.81
C THR A 14 16.81 -6.84 20.86
N ALA A 15 17.13 -6.10 21.92
CA ALA A 15 17.81 -6.65 23.07
C ALA A 15 16.95 -7.75 23.73
N ILE A 16 17.61 -8.78 24.24
CA ILE A 16 16.95 -9.88 24.96
C ILE A 16 16.61 -9.49 26.41
N SER A 17 15.68 -10.20 27.02
CA SER A 17 15.39 -10.08 28.46
C SER A 17 16.40 -10.83 29.32
N LYS A 18 16.45 -10.49 30.62
CA LYS A 18 17.25 -11.20 31.62
C LYS A 18 16.83 -12.68 31.72
N ALA A 19 15.53 -12.95 31.70
CA ALA A 19 15.00 -14.31 31.65
C ALA A 19 15.52 -15.10 30.43
N SER A 20 15.50 -14.49 29.24
CA SER A 20 16.05 -15.12 28.01
C SER A 20 17.55 -15.36 28.10
N ALA A 21 18.31 -14.40 28.66
CA ALA A 21 19.74 -14.53 28.86
C ALA A 21 20.11 -15.63 29.88
N GLN A 22 19.30 -15.82 30.92
CA GLN A 22 19.44 -16.90 31.89
C GLN A 22 19.10 -18.25 31.25
N GLN A 23 18.02 -18.34 30.47
CA GLN A 23 17.67 -19.55 29.70
C GLN A 23 18.81 -19.98 28.77
N ARG A 24 19.44 -19.03 28.05
CA ARG A 24 20.61 -19.32 27.21
C ARG A 24 21.81 -19.82 28.01
N ALA A 25 22.06 -19.24 29.19
CA ALA A 25 23.12 -19.70 30.09
C ALA A 25 22.83 -21.11 30.65
N GLY A 26 21.57 -21.40 31.00
CA GLY A 26 21.13 -22.72 31.47
C GLY A 26 21.38 -23.84 30.46
N ARG A 27 21.31 -23.55 29.15
CA ARG A 27 21.63 -24.53 28.09
C ARG A 27 23.06 -25.05 28.16
N ALA A 28 24.02 -24.26 28.66
CA ALA A 28 25.41 -24.68 28.81
C ALA A 28 25.60 -25.67 29.97
N GLY A 29 24.71 -25.68 30.95
CA GLY A 29 24.80 -26.52 32.16
C GLY A 29 24.02 -27.84 32.10
N ARG A 30 23.47 -28.23 30.94
CA ARG A 30 22.52 -29.37 30.86
C ARG A 30 23.14 -30.73 31.20
N THR A 31 24.40 -30.95 30.86
CA THR A 31 25.09 -32.25 31.03
C THR A 31 26.17 -32.21 32.09
N LYS A 32 26.96 -31.14 32.11
CA LYS A 32 28.06 -30.90 33.06
C LYS A 32 28.16 -29.39 33.32
N PRO A 33 28.89 -28.94 34.35
CA PRO A 33 29.17 -27.53 34.56
C PRO A 33 29.77 -26.90 33.28
N GLY A 34 29.02 -25.98 32.67
CA GLY A 34 29.40 -25.28 31.44
C GLY A 34 29.69 -23.80 31.69
N LYS A 35 30.24 -23.13 30.67
CA LYS A 35 30.48 -21.69 30.68
C LYS A 35 29.65 -21.02 29.60
N CYS A 36 29.08 -19.85 29.90
CA CYS A 36 28.33 -19.04 28.96
C CYS A 36 29.06 -17.71 28.76
N PHE A 37 29.50 -17.41 27.54
CA PHE A 37 30.15 -16.16 27.19
C PHE A 37 29.10 -15.17 26.70
N ARG A 38 28.89 -14.09 27.47
CA ARG A 38 27.94 -13.02 27.16
C ARG A 38 28.69 -11.84 26.57
N LEU A 39 28.34 -11.39 25.37
CA LEU A 39 28.99 -10.29 24.66
C LEU A 39 28.39 -8.92 25.06
N TYR A 40 28.27 -8.67 26.36
CA TYR A 40 27.77 -7.43 26.94
C TYR A 40 28.27 -7.26 28.37
N THR A 41 28.30 -6.02 28.87
CA THR A 41 28.77 -5.73 30.22
C THR A 41 27.74 -6.12 31.28
N GLU A 42 28.19 -6.32 32.52
CA GLU A 42 27.29 -6.58 33.65
C GLU A 42 26.34 -5.41 33.93
N LYS A 43 26.80 -4.17 33.69
CA LYS A 43 25.97 -2.96 33.81
C LYS A 43 24.79 -3.01 32.84
N ALA A 44 25.04 -3.31 31.56
CA ALA A 44 23.99 -3.47 30.55
C ALA A 44 22.99 -4.58 30.94
N PHE A 45 23.48 -5.71 31.46
CA PHE A 45 22.61 -6.79 31.94
C PHE A 45 21.69 -6.36 33.10
N LYS A 46 22.19 -5.54 34.04
CA LYS A 46 21.42 -5.14 35.22
C LYS A 46 20.48 -3.96 34.96
N GLN A 47 20.92 -2.97 34.19
CA GLN A 47 20.24 -1.68 34.03
C GLN A 47 19.49 -1.52 32.70
N GLU A 48 20.02 -2.06 31.58
CA GLU A 48 19.43 -1.84 30.25
C GLU A 48 18.44 -2.95 29.85
N MET A 49 18.68 -4.19 30.28
CA MET A 49 17.83 -5.33 29.93
C MET A 49 16.58 -5.39 30.82
N GLN A 50 15.43 -5.66 30.19
CA GLN A 50 14.17 -5.94 30.87
C GLN A 50 14.22 -7.30 31.57
N GLU A 51 13.53 -7.45 32.71
CA GLU A 51 13.45 -8.72 33.44
C GLU A 51 12.85 -9.84 32.57
N ASN A 52 11.66 -9.58 32.03
CA ASN A 52 10.92 -10.48 31.14
C ASN A 52 10.69 -9.83 29.78
N THR A 53 10.56 -10.65 28.74
CA THR A 53 10.16 -10.17 27.43
C THR A 53 8.66 -9.94 27.42
N TYR A 54 8.20 -8.85 26.81
CA TYR A 54 6.77 -8.63 26.62
C TYR A 54 6.09 -9.81 25.90
N PRO A 55 4.90 -10.23 26.36
CA PRO A 55 4.08 -11.22 25.69
C PRO A 55 3.84 -10.90 24.21
N GLU A 56 3.68 -11.94 23.41
CA GLU A 56 3.57 -11.80 21.95
C GLU A 56 2.29 -11.06 21.52
N ILE A 57 1.19 -11.24 22.27
CA ILE A 57 -0.08 -10.56 22.05
C ILE A 57 0.01 -9.03 22.12
N LEU A 58 0.97 -8.49 22.89
CA LEU A 58 1.15 -7.04 23.05
C LEU A 58 1.99 -6.40 21.93
N ARG A 59 2.64 -7.21 21.08
CA ARG A 59 3.67 -6.75 20.12
C ARG A 59 3.46 -7.23 18.69
N SER A 60 2.35 -7.92 18.42
CA SER A 60 2.05 -8.56 17.14
C SER A 60 0.75 -8.02 16.57
N ASN A 61 0.57 -8.17 15.25
CA ASN A 61 -0.71 -7.86 14.62
C ASN A 61 -1.75 -8.91 15.03
N LEU A 62 -2.93 -8.46 15.44
CA LEU A 62 -4.00 -9.34 15.93
C LEU A 62 -5.03 -9.70 14.85
N GLY A 63 -4.84 -9.28 13.59
CA GLY A 63 -5.80 -9.54 12.52
C GLY A 63 -6.17 -11.02 12.35
N SER A 64 -5.19 -11.93 12.31
CA SER A 64 -5.44 -13.37 12.20
C SER A 64 -6.06 -13.96 13.47
N VAL A 65 -5.63 -13.51 14.65
CA VAL A 65 -6.14 -13.95 15.95
C VAL A 65 -7.60 -13.56 16.12
N VAL A 66 -7.96 -12.31 15.80
CA VAL A 66 -9.34 -11.81 15.89
C VAL A 66 -10.25 -12.57 14.93
N LEU A 67 -9.80 -12.85 13.70
CA LEU A 67 -10.57 -13.65 12.75
C LEU A 67 -10.84 -15.07 13.28
N GLN A 68 -9.85 -15.70 13.92
CA GLN A 68 -10.01 -17.02 14.54
C GLN A 68 -10.93 -16.99 15.76
N LEU A 69 -10.83 -15.98 16.62
CA LEU A 69 -11.72 -15.82 17.78
C LEU A 69 -13.17 -15.63 17.35
N LYS A 70 -13.40 -14.81 16.32
CA LYS A 70 -14.74 -14.62 15.73
C LYS A 70 -15.28 -15.90 15.10
N LYS A 71 -14.43 -16.68 14.41
CA LYS A 71 -14.81 -18.01 13.89
C LYS A 71 -15.19 -19.00 15.00
N LEU A 72 -14.60 -18.88 16.19
CA LEU A 72 -14.96 -19.68 17.37
C LEU A 72 -16.28 -19.26 18.03
N GLY A 73 -16.90 -18.15 17.58
CA GLY A 73 -18.15 -17.62 18.15
C GLY A 73 -17.93 -16.72 19.37
N ILE A 74 -16.74 -16.12 19.51
CA ILE A 74 -16.47 -15.14 20.57
C ILE A 74 -16.74 -13.74 20.02
N ASP A 75 -17.89 -13.17 20.39
CA ASP A 75 -18.30 -11.87 19.88
C ASP A 75 -17.70 -10.70 20.66
N ASP A 76 -17.61 -10.85 21.98
CA ASP A 76 -17.09 -9.83 22.89
C ASP A 76 -15.59 -10.04 23.15
N LEU A 77 -14.79 -9.32 22.36
CA LEU A 77 -13.34 -9.34 22.47
C LEU A 77 -12.81 -8.47 23.63
N VAL A 78 -13.63 -7.59 24.20
CA VAL A 78 -13.21 -6.67 25.28
C VAL A 78 -13.25 -7.40 26.62
N HIS A 79 -14.28 -8.22 26.84
CA HIS A 79 -14.44 -8.99 28.07
C HIS A 79 -13.90 -10.41 27.98
N PHE A 80 -13.24 -10.76 26.88
CA PHE A 80 -12.54 -12.03 26.76
C PHE A 80 -11.38 -12.10 27.76
N ASP A 81 -11.25 -13.24 28.44
CA ASP A 81 -10.29 -13.45 29.54
C ASP A 81 -8.87 -13.67 29.02
N PHE A 82 -8.24 -12.59 28.53
CA PHE A 82 -6.83 -12.58 28.19
C PHE A 82 -5.97 -12.52 29.46
N MET A 83 -4.97 -13.39 29.57
CA MET A 83 -3.97 -13.32 30.65
C MET A 83 -3.26 -11.95 30.69
N ASP A 84 -2.89 -11.45 29.51
CA ASP A 84 -2.35 -10.11 29.30
C ASP A 84 -3.16 -9.45 28.16
N PRO A 85 -4.13 -8.57 28.46
CA PRO A 85 -4.99 -7.99 27.44
C PRO A 85 -4.22 -7.04 26.51
N PRO A 86 -4.47 -7.10 25.19
CA PRO A 86 -3.84 -6.19 24.24
C PRO A 86 -4.34 -4.75 24.39
N ALA A 87 -3.56 -3.80 23.88
CA ALA A 87 -3.99 -2.41 23.81
C ALA A 87 -5.27 -2.29 22.95
N PRO A 88 -6.29 -1.53 23.38
CA PRO A 88 -7.53 -1.35 22.61
C PRO A 88 -7.28 -0.82 21.19
N GLU A 89 -6.27 0.05 21.01
CA GLU A 89 -5.86 0.55 19.69
C GLU A 89 -5.50 -0.61 18.73
N THR A 90 -4.75 -1.62 19.20
CA THR A 90 -4.34 -2.77 18.38
C THR A 90 -5.54 -3.63 17.99
N LEU A 91 -6.49 -3.83 18.92
CA LEU A 91 -7.71 -4.59 18.66
C LEU A 91 -8.61 -3.86 17.64
N MET A 92 -8.78 -2.54 17.81
CA MET A 92 -9.52 -1.71 16.86
C MET A 92 -8.92 -1.77 15.45
N ARG A 93 -7.59 -1.72 15.32
CA ARG A 93 -6.92 -1.85 14.01
C ARG A 93 -7.12 -3.22 13.37
N ALA A 94 -7.14 -4.28 14.16
CA ALA A 94 -7.42 -5.63 13.66
C ALA A 94 -8.87 -5.73 13.16
N LEU A 95 -9.84 -5.21 13.91
CA LEU A 95 -11.24 -5.15 13.48
C LEU A 95 -11.42 -4.30 12.22
N GLU A 96 -10.79 -3.13 12.16
CA GLU A 96 -10.81 -2.24 10.98
C GLU A 96 -10.21 -2.94 9.73
N LEU A 97 -9.09 -3.64 9.88
CA LEU A 97 -8.47 -4.43 8.82
C LEU A 97 -9.43 -5.51 8.30
N LEU A 98 -10.07 -6.25 9.20
CA LEU A 98 -11.02 -7.30 8.82
C LEU A 98 -12.30 -6.75 8.18
N ASN A 99 -12.77 -5.58 8.63
CA ASN A 99 -13.89 -4.88 8.00
C ASN A 99 -13.53 -4.47 6.56
N TYR A 100 -12.35 -3.87 6.34
CA TYR A 100 -11.91 -3.50 4.99
C TYR A 100 -11.71 -4.70 4.07
N LEU A 101 -11.37 -5.87 4.60
CA LEU A 101 -11.29 -7.12 3.83
C LEU A 101 -12.68 -7.74 3.56
N ALA A 102 -13.76 -7.15 4.08
CA ALA A 102 -15.12 -7.68 4.10
C ALA A 102 -15.21 -9.05 4.78
N ALA A 103 -14.31 -9.33 5.73
CA ALA A 103 -14.35 -10.52 6.57
C ALA A 103 -15.29 -10.34 7.76
N LEU A 104 -15.48 -9.09 8.20
CA LEU A 104 -16.49 -8.69 9.18
C LEU A 104 -17.47 -7.72 8.54
N ASP A 105 -18.71 -7.74 9.00
CA ASP A 105 -19.71 -6.71 8.70
C ASP A 105 -19.48 -5.46 9.56
N ASP A 106 -20.16 -4.35 9.24
CA ASP A 106 -20.07 -3.09 10.00
C ASP A 106 -20.51 -3.22 11.47
N ASN A 107 -21.31 -4.26 11.78
CA ASN A 107 -21.71 -4.59 13.16
C ASN A 107 -20.63 -5.40 13.92
N GLY A 108 -19.57 -5.85 13.24
CA GLY A 108 -18.51 -6.68 13.81
C GLY A 108 -18.81 -8.18 13.82
N ASP A 109 -19.82 -8.63 13.06
CA ASP A 109 -20.17 -10.03 12.90
C ASP A 109 -19.38 -10.68 11.75
N LEU A 110 -19.19 -12.00 11.82
CA LEU A 110 -18.42 -12.74 10.83
C LEU A 110 -19.24 -12.99 9.55
N THR A 111 -18.73 -12.53 8.41
CA THR A 111 -19.38 -12.75 7.10
C THR A 111 -19.15 -14.16 6.58
N GLU A 112 -19.91 -14.60 5.58
CA GLU A 112 -19.64 -15.87 4.89
C GLU A 112 -18.21 -15.90 4.30
N LEU A 113 -17.77 -14.77 3.74
CA LEU A 113 -16.43 -14.59 3.22
C LEU A 113 -15.38 -14.67 4.33
N GLY A 114 -15.62 -14.03 5.48
CA GLY A 114 -14.75 -14.12 6.66
C GLY A 114 -14.67 -15.54 7.22
N SER A 115 -15.79 -16.25 7.27
CA SER A 115 -15.87 -17.65 7.69
C SER A 115 -15.06 -18.58 6.79
N MET A 116 -15.05 -18.30 5.48
CA MET A 116 -14.21 -19.00 4.50
C MET A 116 -12.73 -18.61 4.66
N MET A 117 -12.42 -17.33 4.85
CA MET A 117 -11.05 -16.85 5.07
C MET A 117 -10.39 -17.49 6.31
N ALA A 118 -11.14 -17.65 7.40
CA ALA A 118 -10.65 -18.22 8.65
C ALA A 118 -10.18 -19.69 8.54
N GLU A 119 -10.64 -20.41 7.52
CA GLU A 119 -10.29 -21.82 7.27
C GLU A 119 -8.96 -21.96 6.54
N PHE A 120 -8.47 -20.88 5.92
CA PHE A 120 -7.14 -20.85 5.34
C PHE A 120 -6.10 -20.54 6.43
N PRO A 121 -5.02 -21.34 6.55
CA PRO A 121 -3.93 -21.07 7.49
C PRO A 121 -2.98 -19.99 6.93
N LEU A 122 -3.54 -18.82 6.61
CA LEU A 122 -2.86 -17.69 5.98
C LEU A 122 -3.25 -16.39 6.68
N ASP A 123 -2.46 -15.35 6.44
CA ASP A 123 -2.86 -14.00 6.85
C ASP A 123 -4.16 -13.59 6.14
N PRO A 124 -5.05 -12.81 6.78
CA PRO A 124 -6.33 -12.41 6.20
C PRO A 124 -6.19 -11.75 4.81
N GLN A 125 -5.13 -10.97 4.58
CA GLN A 125 -4.84 -10.35 3.29
C GLN A 125 -4.58 -11.38 2.18
N LEU A 126 -3.77 -12.40 2.48
CA LEU A 126 -3.47 -13.49 1.55
C LEU A 126 -4.69 -14.39 1.33
N ALA A 127 -5.46 -14.69 2.37
CA ALA A 127 -6.70 -15.46 2.26
C ALA A 127 -7.72 -14.75 1.35
N LYS A 128 -7.91 -13.44 1.55
CA LYS A 128 -8.77 -12.61 0.70
C LYS A 128 -8.32 -12.63 -0.76
N MET A 129 -7.01 -12.51 -1.00
CA MET A 129 -6.42 -12.55 -2.33
C MET A 129 -6.70 -13.88 -3.04
N VAL A 130 -6.53 -15.01 -2.35
CA VAL A 130 -6.80 -16.34 -2.93
C VAL A 130 -8.29 -16.51 -3.26
N ILE A 131 -9.20 -16.08 -2.38
CA ILE A 131 -10.64 -16.17 -2.63
C ILE A 131 -11.04 -15.24 -3.79
N ALA A 132 -10.66 -13.97 -3.75
CA ALA A 132 -11.01 -13.00 -4.80
C ALA A 132 -10.42 -13.34 -6.18
N SER A 133 -9.31 -14.10 -6.23
CA SER A 133 -8.69 -14.51 -7.50
C SER A 133 -9.59 -15.40 -8.37
N THR A 134 -10.61 -16.05 -7.80
CA THR A 134 -11.57 -16.85 -8.57
C THR A 134 -12.39 -16.01 -9.52
N ASP A 135 -12.69 -14.77 -9.13
CA ASP A 135 -13.53 -13.85 -9.92
C ASP A 135 -12.76 -13.31 -11.12
N PHE A 136 -11.43 -13.15 -10.97
CA PHE A 136 -10.53 -12.73 -12.04
C PHE A 136 -10.00 -13.88 -12.90
N SER A 137 -10.43 -15.12 -12.64
CA SER A 137 -9.99 -16.33 -13.35
C SER A 137 -8.46 -16.55 -13.39
N CYS A 138 -7.75 -16.18 -12.32
CA CYS A 138 -6.29 -16.31 -12.20
C CYS A 138 -5.88 -17.03 -10.90
N SER A 139 -6.74 -17.92 -10.42
CA SER A 139 -6.62 -18.52 -9.10
C SER A 139 -5.48 -19.54 -9.00
N ASN A 140 -5.10 -20.20 -10.11
CA ASN A 140 -3.92 -21.09 -10.14
C ASN A 140 -2.60 -20.35 -9.93
N GLU A 141 -2.46 -19.18 -10.55
CA GLU A 141 -1.28 -18.34 -10.46
C GLU A 141 -1.17 -17.70 -9.07
N ILE A 142 -2.27 -17.15 -8.58
CA ILE A 142 -2.34 -16.56 -7.24
C ILE A 142 -2.04 -17.60 -6.17
N LEU A 143 -2.56 -18.82 -6.29
CA LEU A 143 -2.21 -19.92 -5.37
C LEU A 143 -0.71 -20.20 -5.34
N SER A 144 -0.06 -20.13 -6.50
CA SER A 144 1.39 -20.35 -6.64
C SER A 144 2.19 -19.18 -6.04
N ILE A 145 1.74 -17.93 -6.24
CA ILE A 145 2.33 -16.74 -5.62
C ILE A 145 2.19 -16.81 -4.09
N THR A 146 0.98 -17.09 -3.57
CA THR A 146 0.73 -17.24 -2.14
C THR A 146 1.64 -18.29 -1.53
N ALA A 147 1.78 -19.45 -2.17
CA ALA A 147 2.68 -20.50 -1.70
C ALA A 147 4.15 -20.07 -1.67
N MET A 148 4.59 -19.27 -2.63
CA MET A 148 5.94 -18.70 -2.68
C MET A 148 6.17 -17.60 -1.63
N LEU A 149 5.12 -16.85 -1.25
CA LEU A 149 5.19 -15.84 -0.19
C LEU A 149 5.20 -16.45 1.21
N SER A 150 4.53 -17.60 1.40
CA SER A 150 4.48 -18.30 2.70
C SER A 150 5.76 -19.04 3.06
N VAL A 151 6.74 -19.12 2.16
CA VAL A 151 8.01 -19.83 2.40
C VAL A 151 9.19 -18.87 2.57
N PRO A 152 10.28 -19.31 3.22
CA PRO A 152 11.51 -18.51 3.28
C PRO A 152 12.02 -18.16 1.89
N GLN A 153 12.71 -17.03 1.79
CA GLN A 153 13.23 -16.47 0.54
C GLN A 153 13.86 -17.53 -0.38
N CYS A 154 13.37 -17.60 -1.63
CA CYS A 154 13.79 -18.62 -2.59
C CYS A 154 15.17 -18.35 -3.19
N PHE A 155 15.59 -17.09 -3.31
CA PHE A 155 16.88 -16.72 -3.89
C PHE A 155 18.01 -16.86 -2.87
N VAL A 156 19.04 -17.63 -3.22
CA VAL A 156 20.27 -17.77 -2.46
C VAL A 156 21.26 -16.72 -2.92
N ARG A 157 21.78 -15.91 -2.01
CA ARG A 157 22.74 -14.84 -2.33
C ARG A 157 24.01 -14.95 -1.50
N PRO A 158 24.98 -15.80 -1.90
CA PRO A 158 26.27 -15.91 -1.22
C PRO A 158 27.05 -14.59 -1.31
N THR A 159 27.81 -14.27 -0.27
CA THR A 159 28.56 -13.00 -0.16
C THR A 159 29.62 -12.84 -1.25
N GLU A 160 30.24 -13.96 -1.65
CA GLU A 160 31.34 -14.02 -2.63
C GLU A 160 30.82 -13.94 -4.07
N LEU A 161 29.69 -14.61 -4.35
CA LEU A 161 29.12 -14.76 -5.69
C LEU A 161 27.91 -13.84 -5.94
N ARG A 162 27.85 -12.68 -5.27
CA ARG A 162 26.70 -11.76 -5.34
C ARG A 162 26.30 -11.39 -6.77
N LYS A 163 27.28 -11.04 -7.62
CA LYS A 163 27.02 -10.61 -9.01
C LYS A 163 26.38 -11.73 -9.83
N VAL A 164 26.93 -12.94 -9.74
CA VAL A 164 26.42 -14.12 -10.48
C VAL A 164 25.02 -14.49 -9.99
N ALA A 165 24.78 -14.44 -8.66
CA ALA A 165 23.45 -14.68 -8.10
C ALA A 165 22.42 -13.64 -8.57
N ASP A 166 22.82 -12.36 -8.63
CA ASP A 166 21.96 -11.28 -9.11
C ASP A 166 21.68 -11.44 -10.63
N GLU A 167 22.66 -11.83 -11.45
CA GLU A 167 22.47 -12.15 -12.87
C GLU A 167 21.53 -13.34 -13.11
N CYS A 168 21.70 -14.44 -12.37
CA CYS A 168 20.81 -15.59 -12.45
C CYS A 168 19.38 -15.22 -12.03
N LYS A 169 19.24 -14.38 -11.01
CA LYS A 169 17.94 -13.86 -10.58
C LYS A 169 17.27 -13.03 -11.68
N MET A 170 18.01 -12.18 -12.38
CA MET A 170 17.47 -11.35 -13.46
C MET A 170 16.92 -12.17 -14.64
N ARG A 171 17.34 -13.43 -14.82
CA ARG A 171 16.76 -14.33 -15.84
C ARG A 171 15.28 -14.64 -15.60
N PHE A 172 14.83 -14.57 -14.34
CA PHE A 172 13.44 -14.82 -13.96
C PHE A 172 12.64 -13.53 -13.78
N ALA A 173 13.30 -12.38 -13.82
CA ALA A 173 12.71 -11.07 -13.54
C ALA A 173 11.56 -10.79 -14.52
N HIS A 174 10.42 -10.40 -13.97
CA HIS A 174 9.30 -9.91 -14.74
C HIS A 174 9.26 -8.38 -14.69
N ILE A 175 8.94 -7.73 -15.82
CA ILE A 175 8.98 -6.27 -15.98
C ILE A 175 8.06 -5.54 -14.99
N ASP A 176 6.93 -6.17 -14.67
CA ASP A 176 5.89 -5.61 -13.80
C ASP A 176 6.15 -5.86 -12.29
N GLY A 177 7.10 -6.72 -11.91
CA GLY A 177 7.48 -6.84 -10.50
C GLY A 177 7.89 -8.22 -9.95
N ASP A 178 8.16 -8.21 -8.64
CA ASP A 178 8.69 -9.33 -7.87
C ASP A 178 7.68 -10.46 -7.66
N HIS A 179 6.36 -10.18 -7.48
CA HIS A 179 5.35 -11.23 -7.30
C HIS A 179 5.26 -12.14 -8.54
N LEU A 180 5.31 -11.54 -9.73
CA LEU A 180 5.34 -12.27 -11.00
C LEU A 180 6.69 -12.96 -11.23
N THR A 181 7.78 -12.38 -10.71
CA THR A 181 9.08 -13.05 -10.70
C THR A 181 9.05 -14.34 -9.86
N LEU A 182 8.36 -14.34 -8.70
CA LEU A 182 8.14 -15.56 -7.90
C LEU A 182 7.33 -16.61 -8.66
N LEU A 183 6.32 -16.17 -9.42
CA LEU A 183 5.54 -17.04 -10.29
C LEU A 183 6.41 -17.69 -11.38
N ASN A 184 7.25 -16.91 -12.05
CA ASN A 184 8.18 -17.40 -13.07
C ASN A 184 9.14 -18.45 -12.50
N VAL A 185 9.69 -18.21 -11.31
CA VAL A 185 10.58 -19.16 -10.62
C VAL A 185 9.84 -20.47 -10.34
N TYR A 186 8.61 -20.39 -9.83
CA TYR A 186 7.81 -21.57 -9.53
C TYR A 186 7.45 -22.39 -10.79
N HIS A 187 7.06 -21.72 -11.87
CA HIS A 187 6.79 -22.37 -13.15
C HIS A 187 8.05 -23.02 -13.74
N ALA A 188 9.18 -22.32 -13.72
CA ALA A 188 10.44 -22.86 -14.23
C ALA A 188 10.90 -24.09 -13.41
N PHE A 189 10.72 -24.07 -12.08
CA PHE A 189 11.02 -25.22 -11.23
C PHE A 189 10.17 -26.45 -11.58
N LYS A 190 8.87 -26.25 -11.83
CA LYS A 190 7.95 -27.32 -12.22
C LYS A 190 8.20 -27.85 -13.63
N GLN A 191 8.58 -26.98 -14.57
CA GLN A 191 8.95 -27.39 -15.93
C GLN A 191 10.21 -28.26 -15.95
N ASN A 192 11.17 -27.97 -15.07
CA ASN A 192 12.41 -28.74 -14.93
C ASN A 192 12.28 -29.94 -13.97
N GLN A 193 11.07 -30.45 -13.76
CA GLN A 193 10.79 -31.68 -12.99
C GLN A 193 11.42 -31.70 -11.59
N GLU A 194 11.50 -30.56 -10.91
CA GLU A 194 12.02 -30.46 -9.54
C GLU A 194 13.49 -30.89 -9.38
N ASP A 195 14.31 -30.72 -10.43
CA ASP A 195 15.71 -31.11 -10.40
C ASP A 195 16.53 -30.27 -9.37
N PRO A 196 17.22 -30.91 -8.41
CA PRO A 196 18.13 -30.23 -7.49
C PRO A 196 19.30 -29.54 -8.19
N GLN A 197 19.80 -30.07 -9.31
CA GLN A 197 20.94 -29.47 -10.04
C GLN A 197 20.53 -28.14 -10.67
N TRP A 198 19.36 -28.09 -11.30
CA TRP A 198 18.80 -26.85 -11.84
C TRP A 198 18.64 -25.75 -10.78
N CYS A 199 18.23 -26.12 -9.57
CA CYS A 199 18.17 -25.19 -8.44
C CYS A 199 19.55 -24.62 -8.09
N TYR A 200 20.59 -25.46 -8.09
CA TYR A 200 21.96 -25.04 -7.78
C TYR A 200 22.50 -24.08 -8.83
N ASP A 201 22.34 -24.40 -10.11
CA ASP A 201 22.81 -23.59 -11.24
C ASP A 201 22.17 -22.20 -11.28
N ASN A 202 20.92 -22.09 -10.84
CA ASN A 202 20.16 -20.83 -10.82
C ASN A 202 20.17 -20.10 -9.46
N PHE A 203 20.96 -20.57 -8.48
CA PHE A 203 21.00 -20.00 -7.12
C PHE A 203 19.64 -19.96 -6.42
N ILE A 204 18.81 -21.00 -6.62
CA ILE A 204 17.50 -21.13 -5.99
C ILE A 204 17.55 -22.18 -4.88
N ASN A 205 16.91 -21.89 -3.77
CA ASN A 205 16.83 -22.78 -2.62
C ASN A 205 15.81 -23.90 -2.87
N PHE A 206 16.31 -25.11 -3.12
CA PHE A 206 15.49 -26.31 -3.31
C PHE A 206 14.52 -26.58 -2.14
N ARG A 207 14.96 -26.35 -0.89
CA ARG A 207 14.11 -26.60 0.29
C ARG A 207 12.91 -25.64 0.34
N SER A 208 13.12 -24.37 0.01
CA SER A 208 12.04 -23.38 -0.05
C SER A 208 11.02 -23.74 -1.13
N LEU A 209 11.47 -24.15 -2.32
CA LEU A 209 10.58 -24.53 -3.43
C LEU A 209 9.78 -25.79 -3.15
N LYS A 210 10.41 -26.82 -2.56
CA LYS A 210 9.70 -28.03 -2.15
C LYS A 210 8.68 -27.74 -1.05
N SER A 211 9.00 -26.83 -0.13
CA SER A 211 8.04 -26.35 0.86
C SER A 211 6.89 -25.58 0.21
N ALA A 212 7.17 -24.77 -0.81
CA ALA A 212 6.15 -24.01 -1.52
C ALA A 212 5.18 -24.94 -2.25
N ASP A 213 5.68 -25.99 -2.89
CA ASP A 213 4.81 -26.97 -3.54
C ASP A 213 3.89 -27.69 -2.55
N ASN A 214 4.42 -28.08 -1.38
CA ASN A 214 3.61 -28.67 -0.31
C ASN A 214 2.50 -27.71 0.16
N VAL A 215 2.84 -26.43 0.39
CA VAL A 215 1.86 -25.41 0.79
C VAL A 215 0.81 -25.21 -0.29
N ARG A 216 1.21 -25.12 -1.56
CA ARG A 216 0.30 -24.98 -2.70
C ARG A 216 -0.67 -26.15 -2.78
N GLN A 217 -0.19 -27.39 -2.62
CA GLN A 217 -1.05 -28.59 -2.62
C GLN A 217 -2.03 -28.60 -1.44
N GLN A 218 -1.60 -28.15 -0.26
CA GLN A 218 -2.49 -28.01 0.90
C GLN A 218 -3.58 -26.97 0.65
N LEU A 219 -3.21 -25.79 0.16
CA LEU A 219 -4.16 -24.72 -0.17
C LEU A 219 -5.12 -25.14 -1.30
N ALA A 220 -4.64 -25.88 -2.31
CA ALA A 220 -5.49 -26.42 -3.37
C ALA A 220 -6.59 -27.35 -2.82
N ARG A 221 -6.27 -28.21 -1.85
CA ARG A 221 -7.26 -29.09 -1.20
C ARG A 221 -8.33 -28.30 -0.44
N ILE A 222 -7.94 -27.17 0.17
CA ILE A 222 -8.87 -26.28 0.86
C ILE A 222 -9.77 -25.58 -0.16
N MET A 223 -9.21 -25.10 -1.27
CA MET A 223 -10.00 -24.51 -2.36
C MET A 223 -11.01 -25.51 -2.95
N ASP A 224 -10.59 -26.74 -3.20
CA ASP A 224 -11.47 -27.80 -3.71
C ASP A 224 -12.61 -28.12 -2.71
N ARG A 225 -12.35 -28.07 -1.39
CA ARG A 225 -13.37 -28.24 -0.34
C ARG A 225 -14.45 -27.15 -0.37
N PHE A 226 -14.06 -25.90 -0.65
CA PHE A 226 -14.98 -24.77 -0.74
C PHE A 226 -15.56 -24.57 -2.16
N ASN A 227 -15.34 -25.51 -3.08
CA ASN A 227 -15.77 -25.44 -4.48
C ASN A 227 -15.25 -24.18 -5.22
N LEU A 228 -14.09 -23.67 -4.82
CA LEU A 228 -13.45 -22.54 -5.48
C LEU A 228 -12.81 -22.99 -6.79
N LYS A 229 -13.23 -22.40 -7.92
CA LYS A 229 -12.74 -22.78 -9.24
C LYS A 229 -11.26 -22.43 -9.40
N ARG A 230 -10.49 -23.42 -9.82
CA ARG A 230 -9.07 -23.29 -10.22
C ARG A 230 -8.99 -23.01 -11.71
N SER A 231 -9.02 -21.74 -12.08
CA SER A 231 -8.92 -21.28 -13.46
C SER A 231 -7.63 -20.49 -13.69
N SER A 232 -7.17 -20.57 -14.93
CA SER A 232 -6.10 -19.76 -15.48
C SER A 232 -6.62 -19.10 -16.75
N THR A 233 -6.34 -17.82 -16.93
CA THR A 233 -6.53 -17.12 -18.20
C THR A 233 -5.55 -17.63 -19.25
N ASP A 234 -5.88 -17.43 -20.53
CA ASP A 234 -4.97 -17.76 -21.62
C ASP A 234 -3.69 -16.92 -21.52
N PHE A 235 -2.54 -17.61 -21.52
CA PHE A 235 -1.21 -17.00 -21.40
C PHE A 235 -0.90 -16.05 -22.56
N THR A 236 -1.50 -16.30 -23.73
CA THR A 236 -1.31 -15.44 -24.90
C THR A 236 -2.03 -14.10 -24.78
N SER A 237 -3.04 -14.02 -23.91
CA SER A 237 -3.76 -12.78 -23.66
C SER A 237 -2.95 -11.84 -22.78
N ARG A 238 -2.97 -10.55 -23.14
CA ARG A 238 -2.43 -9.47 -22.30
C ARG A 238 -3.09 -9.41 -20.92
N ASP A 239 -4.32 -9.90 -20.82
CA ASP A 239 -5.10 -9.86 -19.58
C ASP A 239 -4.58 -10.83 -18.52
N TYR A 240 -3.73 -11.80 -18.88
CA TYR A 240 -3.15 -12.76 -17.94
C TYR A 240 -2.44 -12.06 -16.77
N TYR A 241 -1.43 -11.23 -17.05
CA TYR A 241 -0.68 -10.50 -16.03
C TYR A 241 -1.50 -9.39 -15.36
N ILE A 242 -2.43 -8.77 -16.10
CA ILE A 242 -3.30 -7.73 -15.56
C ILE A 242 -4.25 -8.30 -14.49
N ASN A 243 -4.85 -9.47 -14.75
CA ASN A 243 -5.77 -10.11 -13.82
C ASN A 243 -5.05 -10.55 -12.54
N ILE A 244 -3.83 -11.09 -12.66
CA ILE A 244 -3.01 -11.44 -11.49
C ILE A 244 -2.73 -10.18 -10.65
N ARG A 245 -2.29 -9.08 -11.29
CA ARG A 245 -2.02 -7.82 -10.59
C ARG A 245 -3.28 -7.23 -9.92
N LYS A 246 -4.45 -7.31 -10.56
CA LYS A 246 -5.72 -6.91 -9.95
C LYS A 246 -6.06 -7.79 -8.74
N ALA A 247 -5.88 -9.10 -8.83
CA ALA A 247 -6.11 -9.99 -7.72
C ALA A 247 -5.17 -9.70 -6.52
N LEU A 248 -3.89 -9.34 -6.78
CA LEU A 248 -2.98 -8.89 -5.72
C LEU A 248 -3.54 -7.66 -4.98
N VAL A 249 -4.11 -6.69 -5.70
CA VAL A 249 -4.71 -5.49 -5.11
C VAL A 249 -5.88 -5.84 -4.18
N CYS A 250 -6.67 -6.86 -4.47
CA CYS A 250 -7.79 -7.27 -3.61
C CYS A 250 -7.36 -7.65 -2.18
N GLY A 251 -6.17 -8.22 -2.00
CA GLY A 251 -5.64 -8.55 -0.68
C GLY A 251 -4.75 -7.45 -0.09
N PHE A 252 -3.97 -6.78 -0.93
CA PHE A 252 -2.89 -5.87 -0.52
C PHE A 252 -3.16 -4.40 -0.79
N PHE A 253 -4.42 -3.99 -0.96
CA PHE A 253 -4.78 -2.58 -1.18
C PHE A 253 -4.33 -1.63 -0.06
N MET A 254 -4.11 -2.13 1.17
CA MET A 254 -3.56 -1.31 2.25
C MET A 254 -2.04 -1.09 2.11
N GLN A 255 -1.34 -2.01 1.46
CA GLN A 255 0.13 -2.02 1.34
C GLN A 255 0.57 -1.43 0.01
N ILE A 256 0.29 -0.13 -0.15
CA ILE A 256 0.59 0.61 -1.39
C ILE A 256 1.47 1.81 -1.08
N ALA A 257 2.39 2.10 -2.00
CA ALA A 257 3.23 3.28 -1.97
C ALA A 257 3.17 4.04 -3.30
N HIS A 258 3.27 5.37 -3.21
CA HIS A 258 3.25 6.30 -4.33
C HIS A 258 4.61 6.99 -4.49
N LEU A 259 5.10 7.09 -5.72
CA LEU A 259 6.36 7.75 -6.05
C LEU A 259 6.21 9.27 -6.02
N GLU A 260 6.97 9.94 -5.16
CA GLU A 260 7.08 11.39 -5.20
C GLU A 260 8.07 11.86 -6.28
N ARG A 261 7.91 13.13 -6.69
CA ARG A 261 8.85 13.81 -7.62
C ARG A 261 10.29 13.87 -7.10
N THR A 262 10.47 13.78 -5.78
CA THR A 262 11.79 13.70 -5.13
C THR A 262 12.49 12.36 -5.37
N GLY A 263 11.77 11.35 -5.88
CA GLY A 263 12.28 10.02 -6.19
C GLY A 263 12.21 9.02 -5.02
N HIS A 264 11.56 9.41 -3.91
CA HIS A 264 11.23 8.55 -2.77
C HIS A 264 9.76 8.11 -2.86
N TYR A 265 9.42 7.01 -2.17
CA TYR A 265 8.04 6.54 -2.08
C TYR A 265 7.40 6.98 -0.77
N LEU A 266 6.10 7.25 -0.79
CA LEU A 266 5.27 7.48 0.39
C LEU A 266 4.20 6.40 0.48
N THR A 267 4.05 5.78 1.65
CA THR A 267 2.95 4.84 1.89
C THR A 267 1.60 5.57 1.93
N VAL A 268 0.60 4.93 1.34
CA VAL A 268 -0.78 5.43 1.30
C VAL A 268 -1.37 5.47 2.72
N LYS A 269 -2.05 6.57 3.09
CA LYS A 269 -2.58 6.91 4.43
C LYS A 269 -1.55 7.16 5.54
N ASP A 270 -0.54 6.31 5.67
CA ASP A 270 0.42 6.40 6.77
C ASP A 270 1.56 7.42 6.52
N ASN A 271 1.74 7.87 5.27
CA ASN A 271 2.73 8.87 4.85
C ASN A 271 4.16 8.56 5.28
N GLN A 272 4.53 7.28 5.36
CA GLN A 272 5.89 6.88 5.68
C GLN A 272 6.76 6.96 4.43
N ILE A 273 7.94 7.57 4.58
CA ILE A 273 8.95 7.62 3.53
C ILE A 273 9.62 6.25 3.44
N VAL A 274 9.53 5.62 2.26
CA VAL A 274 10.08 4.31 1.97
C VAL A 274 10.87 4.30 0.66
N GLN A 275 11.72 3.30 0.50
CA GLN A 275 12.47 3.04 -0.72
C GLN A 275 12.28 1.59 -1.16
N LEU A 276 12.43 1.33 -2.45
CA LEU A 276 12.45 -0.05 -2.96
C LEU A 276 13.65 -0.79 -2.36
N HIS A 277 13.42 -1.99 -1.85
CA HIS A 277 14.49 -2.81 -1.32
C HIS A 277 15.50 -3.16 -2.45
N PRO A 278 16.83 -3.10 -2.22
CA PRO A 278 17.83 -3.35 -3.27
C PRO A 278 17.78 -4.75 -3.90
N SER A 279 17.01 -5.66 -3.33
CA SER A 279 16.78 -6.99 -3.90
C SER A 279 15.63 -7.03 -4.90
N THR A 280 14.93 -5.93 -5.18
CA THR A 280 13.83 -5.94 -6.17
C THR A 280 14.39 -6.18 -7.57
N CYS A 281 13.58 -6.78 -8.45
CA CYS A 281 13.91 -7.00 -9.85
C CYS A 281 13.46 -5.83 -10.76
N LEU A 282 12.85 -4.80 -10.16
CA LEU A 282 12.36 -3.64 -10.90
C LEU A 282 13.52 -2.74 -11.34
N ASP A 283 13.71 -2.61 -12.65
CA ASP A 283 14.73 -1.75 -13.25
C ASP A 283 14.32 -0.26 -13.27
N HIS A 284 13.02 0.01 -13.21
CA HIS A 284 12.45 1.36 -13.19
C HIS A 284 11.66 1.59 -11.90
N LYS A 285 11.31 2.85 -11.63
CA LYS A 285 10.47 3.23 -10.48
C LYS A 285 9.04 3.48 -10.97
N PRO A 286 8.09 2.56 -10.74
CA PRO A 286 6.69 2.78 -11.10
C PRO A 286 6.08 3.89 -10.22
N GLU A 287 5.08 4.60 -10.74
CA GLU A 287 4.40 5.65 -9.97
C GLU A 287 3.66 5.09 -8.75
N TRP A 288 3.05 3.92 -8.89
CA TRP A 288 2.29 3.24 -7.86
C TRP A 288 2.78 1.82 -7.72
N VAL A 289 3.07 1.43 -6.48
CA VAL A 289 3.61 0.12 -6.19
C VAL A 289 2.89 -0.54 -5.03
N LEU A 290 2.59 -1.82 -5.19
CA LEU A 290 2.11 -2.71 -4.15
C LEU A 290 3.31 -3.47 -3.58
N TYR A 291 3.38 -3.58 -2.26
CA TYR A 291 4.43 -4.32 -1.56
C TYR A 291 3.85 -5.37 -0.62
N ASN A 292 4.60 -6.44 -0.34
CA ASN A 292 4.19 -7.50 0.60
C ASN A 292 4.73 -7.27 2.01
N GLU A 293 5.96 -6.77 2.12
CA GLU A 293 6.63 -6.61 3.40
C GLU A 293 7.24 -5.23 3.58
N PHE A 294 7.14 -4.74 4.82
CA PHE A 294 7.83 -3.55 5.28
C PHE A 294 9.04 -3.93 6.11
N VAL A 295 10.22 -3.44 5.73
CA VAL A 295 11.49 -3.73 6.41
C VAL A 295 12.05 -2.46 7.04
N LEU A 296 12.03 -2.42 8.36
CA LEU A 296 12.55 -1.29 9.13
C LEU A 296 14.03 -1.51 9.48
N THR A 297 14.90 -0.72 8.84
CA THR A 297 16.35 -0.69 9.14
C THR A 297 16.79 0.74 9.48
N THR A 298 17.98 1.18 9.04
CA THR A 298 18.36 2.60 9.08
C THR A 298 17.53 3.44 8.11
N LYS A 299 17.11 2.83 7.00
CA LYS A 299 16.09 3.35 6.08
C LYS A 299 14.94 2.36 6.03
N ASN A 300 13.74 2.87 5.76
CA ASN A 300 12.58 2.03 5.56
C ASN A 300 12.58 1.52 4.12
N TYR A 301 12.50 0.19 3.97
CA TYR A 301 12.41 -0.45 2.67
C TYR A 301 11.10 -1.21 2.54
N ILE A 302 10.56 -1.22 1.33
CA ILE A 302 9.47 -2.11 0.94
C ILE A 302 10.03 -3.24 0.08
N ARG A 303 9.65 -4.48 0.41
CA ARG A 303 10.16 -5.71 -0.20
C ARG A 303 9.04 -6.48 -0.91
N THR A 304 9.43 -7.14 -2.01
CA THR A 304 8.52 -7.84 -2.94
C THR A 304 7.50 -6.87 -3.52
N VAL A 305 7.94 -6.13 -4.53
CA VAL A 305 7.20 -4.99 -5.06
C VAL A 305 6.63 -5.28 -6.45
N THR A 306 5.44 -4.77 -6.76
CA THR A 306 4.80 -4.92 -8.07
C THR A 306 4.13 -3.64 -8.50
N ASP A 307 4.27 -3.30 -9.78
CA ASP A 307 3.63 -2.15 -10.40
C ASP A 307 2.11 -2.32 -10.40
N VAL A 308 1.37 -1.25 -10.10
CA VAL A 308 -0.10 -1.26 -10.03
C VAL A 308 -0.65 0.02 -10.64
N LYS A 309 -1.81 -0.07 -11.30
CA LYS A 309 -2.50 1.13 -11.80
C LYS A 309 -3.42 1.72 -10.72
N PRO A 310 -3.46 3.06 -10.57
CA PRO A 310 -4.30 3.72 -9.56
C PRO A 310 -5.79 3.47 -9.77
N GLU A 311 -6.23 3.29 -11.01
CA GLU A 311 -7.64 3.00 -11.35
C GLU A 311 -8.17 1.75 -10.63
N TRP A 312 -7.32 0.73 -10.46
CA TRP A 312 -7.71 -0.53 -9.83
C TRP A 312 -7.92 -0.36 -8.33
N LEU A 313 -7.20 0.56 -7.70
CA LEU A 313 -7.31 0.83 -6.26
C LEU A 313 -8.71 1.36 -5.91
N ILE A 314 -9.19 2.29 -6.73
CA ILE A 314 -10.50 2.92 -6.57
C ILE A 314 -11.63 1.93 -6.89
N GLN A 315 -11.45 1.09 -7.94
CA GLN A 315 -12.45 0.10 -8.35
C GLN A 315 -12.58 -1.06 -7.35
N ILE A 316 -11.46 -1.55 -6.81
CA ILE A 316 -11.43 -2.77 -5.98
C ILE A 316 -11.72 -2.45 -4.52
N ALA A 317 -11.19 -1.34 -3.99
CA ALA A 317 -11.29 -1.01 -2.57
C ALA A 317 -11.81 0.43 -2.35
N PRO A 318 -13.04 0.76 -2.79
CA PRO A 318 -13.58 2.11 -2.66
C PRO A 318 -13.71 2.56 -1.19
N GLN A 319 -14.05 1.65 -0.28
CA GLN A 319 -14.18 1.93 1.15
C GLN A 319 -12.85 2.39 1.78
N TYR A 320 -11.72 1.85 1.31
CA TYR A 320 -10.41 2.26 1.81
C TYR A 320 -9.95 3.57 1.17
N TYR A 321 -10.21 3.76 -0.13
CA TYR A 321 -9.78 4.92 -0.91
C TYR A 321 -10.78 6.07 -0.96
N GLU A 322 -11.66 6.15 0.04
CA GLU A 322 -12.63 7.23 0.15
C GLU A 322 -11.92 8.58 0.33
N MET A 323 -12.17 9.53 -0.59
CA MET A 323 -11.45 10.80 -0.66
C MET A 323 -11.70 11.71 0.55
N SER A 324 -12.85 11.55 1.22
CA SER A 324 -13.25 12.30 2.42
C SER A 324 -12.30 12.06 3.60
N ASN A 325 -11.86 10.81 3.75
CA ASN A 325 -11.03 10.34 4.86
C ASN A 325 -9.53 10.25 4.51
N PHE A 326 -9.16 10.63 3.28
CA PHE A 326 -7.79 10.49 2.81
C PHE A 326 -6.93 11.68 3.26
N PRO A 327 -5.77 11.46 3.89
CA PRO A 327 -4.90 12.56 4.28
C PRO A 327 -4.44 13.32 3.04
N LEU A 328 -4.54 14.65 3.07
CA LEU A 328 -4.11 15.53 1.99
C LEU A 328 -2.61 15.34 1.74
N CYS A 329 -2.26 14.49 0.77
CA CYS A 329 -0.89 14.30 0.33
C CYS A 329 -0.51 15.43 -0.62
N CYS A 330 0.32 16.35 -0.13
CA CYS A 330 1.17 17.36 -0.78
C CYS A 330 0.65 18.25 -1.94
N ARG A 331 -0.47 17.98 -2.62
CA ARG A 331 -1.09 18.93 -3.55
C ARG A 331 -2.48 18.48 -4.03
N LEU A 332 -3.52 19.24 -3.66
CA LEU A 332 -4.71 19.39 -4.49
C LEU A 332 -4.30 20.19 -5.75
N ILE A 333 -4.04 19.50 -6.87
CA ILE A 333 -3.62 20.13 -8.13
C ILE A 333 -4.84 20.71 -8.88
N GLN A 334 -6.03 20.14 -8.69
CA GLN A 334 -7.27 20.64 -9.27
C GLN A 334 -8.45 19.94 -8.59
N ILE A 335 -9.42 20.70 -8.09
CA ILE A 335 -10.80 20.20 -7.94
C ILE A 335 -11.54 20.89 -9.07
N ALA A 336 -11.97 20.12 -10.07
CA ALA A 336 -12.91 20.57 -11.09
C ALA A 336 -14.17 19.68 -11.08
N PRO A 337 -15.04 19.79 -10.07
CA PRO A 337 -16.41 19.31 -10.17
C PRO A 337 -17.32 20.48 -10.57
N GLN A 338 -18.37 20.18 -11.31
CA GLN A 338 -19.30 21.20 -11.80
C GLN A 338 -20.13 21.85 -10.68
N TYR A 339 -20.31 21.22 -9.51
CA TYR A 339 -21.02 21.81 -8.36
C TYR A 339 -20.53 21.22 -7.03
N TYR A 340 -20.35 22.06 -5.99
CA TYR A 340 -20.25 21.67 -4.58
C TYR A 340 -20.77 22.81 -3.69
N GLU A 341 -21.70 22.50 -2.76
CA GLU A 341 -22.10 23.38 -1.65
C GLU A 341 -21.19 23.10 -0.44
N MET A 342 -20.65 24.14 0.19
CA MET A 342 -19.57 24.04 1.20
C MET A 342 -19.99 24.64 2.54
N SER A 343 -20.33 23.81 3.52
CA SER A 343 -20.57 24.25 4.90
C SER A 343 -19.42 23.99 5.86
N ASN A 344 -18.42 23.16 5.53
CA ASN A 344 -17.30 22.87 6.43
C ASN A 344 -16.00 22.54 5.68
N PHE A 345 -15.15 23.54 5.44
CA PHE A 345 -13.78 23.32 4.96
C PHE A 345 -12.79 23.40 6.13
N PRO A 346 -11.97 22.37 6.40
CA PRO A 346 -10.92 22.45 7.41
C PRO A 346 -9.68 23.20 6.88
N LEU A 347 -9.02 23.92 7.78
CA LEU A 347 -7.87 24.81 7.55
C LEU A 347 -6.75 24.14 6.72
N CYS A 348 -6.38 24.74 5.58
CA CYS A 348 -5.28 24.30 4.71
C CYS A 348 -4.14 25.33 4.65
N CYS A 349 -2.89 24.90 4.78
CA CYS A 349 -1.72 25.79 4.84
C CYS A 349 -1.23 26.30 3.46
N ARG A 350 -1.66 25.71 2.33
CA ARG A 350 -1.24 26.14 0.99
C ARG A 350 -2.25 25.74 -0.08
N LEU A 351 -2.84 26.74 -0.73
CA LEU A 351 -3.85 26.58 -1.78
C LEU A 351 -3.38 27.40 -3.00
N ILE A 352 -3.26 26.76 -4.17
CA ILE A 352 -2.52 27.34 -5.32
C ILE A 352 -3.44 27.95 -6.36
N GLN A 353 -4.59 27.33 -6.66
CA GLN A 353 -5.56 27.85 -7.63
C GLN A 353 -6.95 27.29 -7.31
N ILE A 354 -7.97 28.15 -7.23
CA ILE A 354 -9.39 27.78 -7.27
C ILE A 354 -9.95 28.38 -8.55
N ALA A 355 -10.62 27.58 -9.37
CA ALA A 355 -11.31 28.04 -10.57
C ALA A 355 -12.74 27.45 -10.60
N PRO A 356 -13.68 27.99 -9.82
CA PRO A 356 -15.10 27.68 -9.97
C PRO A 356 -15.75 28.68 -10.94
N GLN A 357 -16.74 28.22 -11.71
CA GLN A 357 -17.49 29.09 -12.63
C GLN A 357 -18.51 29.99 -11.90
N TYR A 358 -18.94 29.66 -10.67
CA TYR A 358 -19.80 30.49 -9.82
C TYR A 358 -19.46 30.31 -8.32
N TYR A 359 -19.58 31.36 -7.50
CA TYR A 359 -19.31 31.34 -6.06
C TYR A 359 -20.27 32.28 -5.29
N GLU A 360 -20.86 31.81 -4.20
CA GLU A 360 -21.54 32.64 -3.18
C GLU A 360 -20.73 32.57 -1.86
N MET A 361 -20.39 33.72 -1.28
CA MET A 361 -19.47 33.85 -0.15
C MET A 361 -20.21 34.13 1.15
N SER A 362 -20.34 33.15 2.06
CA SER A 362 -20.79 33.43 3.43
C SER A 362 -19.82 33.04 4.55
N ASN A 363 -18.76 32.23 4.33
CA ASN A 363 -17.70 32.04 5.33
C ASN A 363 -16.43 31.39 4.72
N PHE A 364 -15.33 32.14 4.60
CA PHE A 364 -14.01 31.61 4.19
C PHE A 364 -13.04 31.59 5.38
N PRO A 365 -12.43 30.45 5.77
CA PRO A 365 -11.47 30.40 6.87
C PRO A 365 -10.04 30.80 6.44
N LEU A 366 -9.32 31.42 7.37
CA LEU A 366 -7.99 32.04 7.25
C LEU A 366 -6.94 31.14 6.55
N CYS A 367 -6.42 31.57 5.40
CA CYS A 367 -5.32 30.91 4.69
C CYS A 367 -4.09 31.84 4.61
N CYS A 368 -2.90 31.34 4.99
CA CYS A 368 -1.69 32.17 5.13
C CYS A 368 -0.97 32.51 3.80
N ARG A 369 -1.33 31.89 2.66
CA ARG A 369 -0.70 32.19 1.36
C ARG A 369 -1.60 31.78 0.19
N LEU A 370 -2.03 32.78 -0.59
CA LEU A 370 -2.91 32.64 -1.74
C LEU A 370 -2.18 33.26 -2.96
N ILE A 371 -1.99 32.50 -4.05
CA ILE A 371 -1.11 32.90 -5.16
C ILE A 371 -1.91 33.50 -6.33
N GLN A 372 -3.05 32.91 -6.71
CA GLN A 372 -3.87 33.38 -7.83
C GLN A 372 -5.35 33.04 -7.61
N ILE A 373 -6.23 34.04 -7.74
CA ILE A 373 -7.68 33.85 -7.85
C ILE A 373 -8.05 34.31 -9.26
N ALA A 374 -8.79 33.48 -10.00
CA ALA A 374 -9.31 33.84 -11.32
C ALA A 374 -10.81 33.48 -11.36
N PRO A 375 -11.69 34.32 -10.80
CA PRO A 375 -13.12 34.19 -10.99
C PRO A 375 -13.55 34.93 -12.27
N GLN A 376 -14.55 34.42 -12.99
CA GLN A 376 -15.11 35.08 -14.17
C GLN A 376 -16.06 36.25 -13.81
N TYR A 377 -16.58 36.33 -12.56
CA TYR A 377 -17.39 37.45 -12.05
C TYR A 377 -17.09 37.71 -10.56
N TYR A 378 -17.14 38.98 -10.12
CA TYR A 378 -16.83 39.42 -8.75
C TYR A 378 -17.84 40.50 -8.28
N GLU A 379 -18.49 40.29 -7.13
CA GLU A 379 -19.23 41.35 -6.40
C GLU A 379 -18.57 41.56 -5.03
N MET A 380 -18.25 42.81 -4.69
CA MET A 380 -17.46 43.18 -3.51
C MET A 380 -18.36 43.59 -2.34
N SER A 381 -18.36 42.84 -1.23
CA SER A 381 -18.84 43.39 0.05
C SER A 381 -17.99 43.11 1.29
N ASN A 382 -17.03 42.17 1.30
CA ASN A 382 -16.09 42.04 2.44
C ASN A 382 -14.80 41.29 2.04
N PHE A 383 -13.66 41.97 2.04
CA PHE A 383 -12.34 41.35 1.79
C PHE A 383 -11.60 41.08 3.12
N PRO A 384 -11.18 39.84 3.44
CA PRO A 384 -10.41 39.55 4.65
C PRO A 384 -8.92 39.87 4.48
N LEU A 385 -8.29 40.36 5.55
CA LEU A 385 -6.88 40.75 5.64
C LEU A 385 -5.93 39.61 5.23
N CYS A 386 -5.23 39.74 4.10
CA CYS A 386 -4.20 38.81 3.63
C CYS A 386 -2.83 39.50 3.54
N CYS A 387 -1.78 38.91 4.12
CA CYS A 387 -0.47 39.54 4.24
C CYS A 387 0.39 39.55 2.95
N ARG A 388 0.01 38.85 1.88
CA ARG A 388 0.75 38.88 0.61
C ARG A 388 -0.11 38.40 -0.56
N LEU A 389 -0.35 39.27 -1.53
CA LEU A 389 -1.14 39.01 -2.73
C LEU A 389 -0.29 39.39 -3.95
N ILE A 390 -0.10 38.46 -4.90
CA ILE A 390 0.90 38.61 -5.98
C ILE A 390 0.27 39.10 -7.28
N GLN A 391 -0.93 38.64 -7.65
CA GLN A 391 -1.59 39.07 -8.89
C GLN A 391 -3.12 38.94 -8.78
N ILE A 392 -3.84 39.98 -9.19
CA ILE A 392 -5.29 39.95 -9.46
C ILE A 392 -5.44 40.22 -10.96
N ALA A 393 -6.20 39.38 -11.65
CA ALA A 393 -6.53 39.59 -13.06
C ALA A 393 -8.07 39.56 -13.20
N PRO A 394 -8.77 40.68 -12.97
CA PRO A 394 -10.19 40.77 -13.28
C PRO A 394 -10.37 41.10 -14.76
N GLN A 395 -11.37 40.51 -15.42
CA GLN A 395 -11.73 40.85 -16.80
C GLN A 395 -12.59 42.13 -16.91
N TYR A 396 -13.14 42.65 -15.80
CA TYR A 396 -13.87 43.92 -15.75
C TYR A 396 -13.50 44.73 -14.50
N TYR A 397 -13.46 46.06 -14.64
CA TYR A 397 -13.06 47.03 -13.62
C TYR A 397 -14.20 48.04 -13.42
N GLU A 398 -14.68 48.22 -12.18
CA GLU A 398 -15.42 49.41 -11.77
C GLU A 398 -14.60 50.17 -10.72
N MET A 399 -14.33 51.45 -11.01
CA MET A 399 -13.47 52.32 -10.21
C MET A 399 -14.27 52.99 -9.10
N SER A 400 -14.44 52.32 -7.96
CA SER A 400 -14.95 52.95 -6.74
C SER A 400 -14.53 52.20 -5.47
N ASN A 401 -13.21 52.16 -5.23
CA ASN A 401 -12.54 52.14 -3.92
C ASN A 401 -11.22 51.36 -4.01
N PHE A 402 -10.12 52.11 -4.06
CA PHE A 402 -8.76 51.56 -4.08
C PHE A 402 -8.36 51.11 -2.65
N PRO A 403 -7.98 49.84 -2.40
CA PRO A 403 -7.50 49.41 -1.10
C PRO A 403 -6.03 49.83 -0.89
N LEU A 404 -5.69 50.29 0.31
CA LEU A 404 -4.32 50.57 0.74
C LEU A 404 -3.48 49.26 0.75
N CYS A 405 -2.71 49.02 -0.31
CA CYS A 405 -1.75 47.91 -0.39
C CYS A 405 -0.31 48.45 -0.42
N CYS A 406 0.56 47.95 0.46
CA CYS A 406 1.93 48.47 0.63
C CYS A 406 2.92 48.13 -0.50
N ARG A 407 2.55 47.28 -1.48
CA ARG A 407 3.35 47.06 -2.70
C ARG A 407 2.53 46.30 -3.77
N LEU A 408 2.38 46.90 -4.95
CA LEU A 408 1.73 46.30 -6.14
C LEU A 408 2.75 46.30 -7.30
N ILE A 409 2.96 45.15 -7.96
CA ILE A 409 4.13 44.98 -8.86
C ILE A 409 3.79 45.17 -10.36
N GLN A 410 2.62 44.78 -10.86
CA GLN A 410 2.29 45.01 -12.28
C GLN A 410 0.79 44.90 -12.59
N ILE A 411 0.28 45.78 -13.46
CA ILE A 411 -1.03 45.69 -14.11
C ILE A 411 -0.74 45.52 -15.60
N ALA A 412 -1.27 44.47 -16.23
CA ALA A 412 -1.17 44.24 -17.67
C ALA A 412 -2.58 44.23 -18.27
N PRO A 413 -2.97 45.24 -19.08
CA PRO A 413 -4.22 45.21 -19.82
C PRO A 413 -4.08 44.25 -21.01
N GLN A 414 -5.04 43.32 -21.14
CA GLN A 414 -5.16 42.42 -22.29
C GLN A 414 -6.07 43.08 -23.34
N TYR A 415 -5.50 43.50 -24.46
CA TYR A 415 -6.25 43.58 -25.71
C TYR A 415 -5.37 43.07 -26.83
N TYR A 416 -5.84 42.06 -27.55
CA TYR A 416 -5.73 41.97 -29.00
C TYR A 416 -6.95 41.21 -29.54
N GLU A 417 -7.50 41.74 -30.64
CA GLU A 417 -8.69 41.27 -31.32
C GLU A 417 -8.48 39.96 -32.10
N MET A 418 -9.63 39.27 -32.20
CA MET A 418 -10.07 38.27 -33.17
C MET A 418 -9.31 38.21 -34.51
N SER A 419 -8.70 37.06 -34.79
CA SER A 419 -8.85 36.31 -36.06
C SER A 419 -7.98 35.04 -36.06
N ASN A 420 -8.63 33.89 -36.26
CA ASN A 420 -8.07 32.68 -36.89
C ASN A 420 -6.53 32.49 -36.86
N PHE A 421 -5.97 31.72 -35.91
CA PHE A 421 -5.44 30.37 -36.22
C PHE A 421 -4.92 29.63 -34.97
N PRO A 422 -4.92 28.28 -34.99
CA PRO A 422 -4.73 27.41 -33.85
C PRO A 422 -3.31 26.84 -33.79
N LEU A 423 -2.68 26.82 -32.61
CA LEU A 423 -1.48 26.02 -32.35
C LEU A 423 -1.45 25.57 -30.88
N CYS A 424 -2.08 24.44 -30.61
CA CYS A 424 -1.73 23.58 -29.48
C CYS A 424 -2.14 22.13 -29.81
N GLU A 425 -1.18 21.32 -30.26
CA GLU A 425 -1.36 19.92 -30.67
C GLU A 425 -1.96 19.02 -29.58
N ALA A 426 -1.85 19.39 -28.31
CA ALA A 426 -2.38 18.63 -27.19
C ALA A 426 -3.92 18.55 -27.18
N LYS A 427 -4.62 19.63 -27.59
CA LYS A 427 -6.09 19.66 -27.63
C LYS A 427 -6.65 18.78 -28.77
N ARG A 428 -5.97 18.75 -29.91
CA ARG A 428 -6.35 17.94 -31.09
C ARG A 428 -6.17 16.44 -30.88
N GLN A 429 -5.20 16.02 -30.05
CA GLN A 429 -5.05 14.61 -29.66
C GLN A 429 -6.11 14.16 -28.66
N LEU A 430 -6.43 14.99 -27.67
CA LEU A 430 -7.48 14.71 -26.70
C LEU A 430 -8.87 14.63 -27.36
N GLU A 431 -9.20 15.54 -28.28
CA GLU A 431 -10.47 15.50 -29.03
C GLU A 431 -10.57 14.28 -29.97
N ARG A 432 -9.46 13.83 -30.59
CA ARG A 432 -9.45 12.59 -31.41
C ARG A 432 -9.63 11.31 -30.58
N ILE A 433 -9.11 11.28 -29.35
CA ILE A 433 -9.25 10.13 -28.44
C ILE A 433 -10.69 10.07 -27.90
N ILE A 434 -11.27 11.22 -27.56
CA ILE A 434 -12.67 11.33 -27.12
C ILE A 434 -13.64 10.97 -28.27
N ALA A 435 -13.38 11.44 -29.50
CA ALA A 435 -14.18 11.09 -30.67
C ALA A 435 -14.07 9.59 -31.05
N LYS A 436 -12.90 8.96 -30.86
CA LYS A 436 -12.73 7.51 -31.07
C LYS A 436 -13.48 6.68 -30.03
N LEU A 437 -13.51 7.12 -28.76
CA LEU A 437 -14.27 6.47 -27.69
C LEU A 437 -15.79 6.56 -27.92
N GLN A 438 -16.28 7.68 -28.47
CA GLN A 438 -17.69 7.85 -28.83
C GLN A 438 -18.09 7.07 -30.09
N SER A 439 -17.20 6.94 -31.09
CA SER A 439 -17.49 6.18 -32.33
C SER A 439 -17.55 4.65 -32.15
N LYS A 440 -16.84 4.10 -31.16
CA LYS A 440 -16.90 2.65 -30.84
C LYS A 440 -18.15 2.23 -30.07
N GLY A 441 -18.92 3.19 -29.54
CA GLY A 441 -20.24 2.94 -28.96
C GLY A 441 -21.38 2.93 -29.99
N TYR A 442 -21.07 3.09 -31.29
CA TYR A 442 -22.06 3.20 -32.37
C TYR A 442 -21.82 2.22 -33.53
N THR A 443 -21.01 1.19 -33.32
CA THR A 443 -20.87 0.06 -34.26
C THR A 443 -21.18 -1.26 -33.53
N GLU A 444 -22.46 -1.47 -33.25
CA GLU A 444 -23.15 -2.75 -33.50
C GLU A 444 -24.05 -2.55 -34.73
#